data_AF-A0A8S1ED73-F1
#
_entry.id   AF-A0A8S1ED73-F1
#
_cell.length_a   1.000
_cell.length_b   1.000
_cell.length_c   1.000
_cell.angle_alpha   90.00
_cell.angle_beta   90.00
_cell.angle_gamma   90.00
#
_symmetry.space_group_name_H-M   'P 1'
#
loop_
_entity.id
_entity.type
_entity.pdbx_description
1 polymer ?
#
loop_
_entity_poly.entity_id
_entity_poly.type
_entity_poly.pdbx_seq_one_letter_code
_entity_poly.pdbx_strand_id
1 'polypeptide(L)'
;MAKEFQFNWRPTIPPSLLQGATFDRYDDESTCLDLNANVRIDEYGFFLYWLVEGKDATVIDMGQIWEARPAGMPKDGRILFELEQRGARETIEERTIWITHGQDLVNIQSFYLVADSVDVAKTWRNGINEILKNSRIRHVCPTTHLLRYWKWLTLSVNERRKIPIKLIIKTFSSGKPEKMVQKCLNDLGLGGDKYTPARAMNISMGKKIRNFYKCSRNRRRKEREELDVDALTFDKFLKLYNKICPRTEVTELFVKLSGQKEYLTKDRLINFLNEEQRDPRLNEILFPFFDSNRVQQLIAKYETDNNYIENGKMSGESFLRFLMSDENPPVFLDRIELYQDMDQPLCHYYINSSHNTYLTGRQYGGKSSSEIYRQVLLSGCRCIELDCWDGTGDNKGEPIITHGKAMCTDVFFKDVLLQIRDTAFARSDFPVILSFENHCSKSNQHKMAKYCMEIFGEMLLSKPFDDYALEPGVPLPSPNRLRRKILIKNKRLKADIERHQLEQFLREGKLDEEDEVNETPELVGEELASPRTEGTSSTPADDDDDDDDTSDDDDPSVETSMNVNQHDVLAVPLPVSERSSRVAAKLTTSSPTSSSSSSLRSPNMVY
;
A
#
# COMPACT_ATOMS: atom_id res chain seq x y z
N MET A 1 -16.74 -31.87 -0.04
CA MET A 1 -16.42 -30.94 -1.13
C MET A 1 -15.99 -29.63 -0.48
N ALA A 2 -14.74 -29.20 -0.68
CA ALA A 2 -14.31 -27.87 -0.26
C ALA A 2 -15.16 -26.84 -1.01
N LYS A 3 -15.74 -25.89 -0.29
CA LYS A 3 -16.53 -24.79 -0.87
C LYS A 3 -15.62 -23.99 -1.81
N GLU A 4 -16.12 -23.65 -2.99
CA GLU A 4 -15.43 -22.79 -3.95
C GLU A 4 -15.01 -21.47 -3.25
N PHE A 5 -13.72 -21.15 -3.29
CA PHE A 5 -13.21 -19.90 -2.71
C PHE A 5 -13.70 -18.73 -3.56
N GLN A 6 -14.58 -17.91 -3.00
CA GLN A 6 -15.03 -16.68 -3.64
C GLN A 6 -14.22 -15.50 -3.13
N PHE A 7 -13.40 -14.93 -4.00
CA PHE A 7 -12.63 -13.74 -3.68
C PHE A 7 -13.54 -12.51 -3.60
N ASN A 8 -14.02 -12.20 -2.40
CA ASN A 8 -14.78 -10.98 -2.15
C ASN A 8 -13.84 -9.84 -1.76
N TRP A 9 -13.41 -9.07 -2.75
CA TRP A 9 -12.56 -7.90 -2.52
C TRP A 9 -13.32 -6.68 -1.99
N ARG A 10 -14.65 -6.64 -2.12
CA ARG A 10 -15.43 -5.44 -1.80
C ARG A 10 -15.46 -5.18 -0.30
N PRO A 11 -15.09 -3.98 0.17
CA PRO A 11 -15.28 -3.61 1.56
C PRO A 11 -16.78 -3.47 1.87
N THR A 12 -17.14 -3.69 3.14
CA THR A 12 -18.46 -3.30 3.64
C THR A 12 -18.46 -1.78 3.81
N ILE A 13 -19.21 -1.08 2.97
CA ILE A 13 -19.30 0.38 3.00
C ILE A 13 -20.54 0.78 3.81
N PRO A 14 -20.40 1.59 4.88
CA PRO A 14 -21.55 2.07 5.64
C PRO A 14 -22.53 2.85 4.73
N PRO A 15 -23.86 2.66 4.85
CA PRO A 15 -24.84 3.33 4.00
C PRO A 15 -24.73 4.86 3.99
N SER A 16 -24.32 5.46 5.12
CA SER A 16 -24.09 6.91 5.25
C SER A 16 -22.98 7.42 4.33
N LEU A 17 -21.92 6.64 4.08
CA LEU A 17 -20.81 7.01 3.21
C LEU A 17 -21.19 6.88 1.73
N LEU A 18 -22.08 5.93 1.39
CA LEU A 18 -22.64 5.75 0.04
C LEU A 18 -23.66 6.85 -0.31
N GLN A 19 -24.57 7.13 0.61
CA GLN A 19 -25.57 8.19 0.43
C GLN A 19 -24.90 9.57 0.33
N GLY A 20 -23.80 9.74 1.07
CA GLY A 20 -23.06 10.98 1.17
C GLY A 20 -23.56 11.89 2.27
N ALA A 21 -22.71 12.84 2.64
CA ALA A 21 -23.05 13.92 3.56
C ALA A 21 -22.41 15.22 3.07
N THR A 22 -22.92 16.34 3.57
CA THR A 22 -22.41 17.66 3.28
C THR A 22 -21.35 18.03 4.31
N PHE A 23 -20.22 18.57 3.84
CA PHE A 23 -19.12 19.05 4.67
C PHE A 23 -18.64 20.40 4.18
N ASP A 24 -18.10 21.21 5.08
CA ASP A 24 -17.23 22.32 4.68
C ASP A 24 -15.79 21.78 4.63
N ARG A 25 -15.08 22.00 3.52
CA ARG A 25 -13.74 21.43 3.27
C ARG A 25 -12.69 22.53 3.19
N TYR A 26 -11.56 22.32 3.85
CA TYR A 26 -10.35 23.13 3.63
C TYR A 26 -9.09 22.24 3.61
N ASP A 27 -7.96 22.81 3.23
CA ASP A 27 -6.65 22.18 3.33
C ASP A 27 -5.62 23.17 3.86
N ASP A 28 -4.41 22.70 4.19
CA ASP A 28 -3.37 23.55 4.79
C ASP A 28 -2.68 24.47 3.76
N GLU A 29 -2.82 24.18 2.46
CA GLU A 29 -2.15 24.91 1.38
C GLU A 29 -3.01 26.05 0.82
N SER A 30 -4.33 25.88 0.80
CA SER A 30 -5.27 26.86 0.32
C SER A 30 -5.82 27.71 1.46
N THR A 31 -6.00 28.99 1.18
CA THR A 31 -6.73 29.90 2.07
C THR A 31 -8.23 29.87 1.77
N CYS A 32 -8.70 28.80 1.13
CA CYS A 32 -10.05 28.68 0.58
C CYS A 32 -10.86 27.64 1.35
N LEU A 33 -12.04 28.05 1.81
CA LEU A 33 -13.03 27.15 2.39
C LEU A 33 -14.05 26.76 1.31
N ASP A 34 -14.08 25.49 0.96
CA ASP A 34 -15.09 24.91 0.07
C ASP A 34 -16.35 24.60 0.87
N LEU A 35 -17.32 25.49 0.76
CA LEU A 35 -18.60 25.37 1.46
C LEU A 35 -19.50 24.31 0.82
N ASN A 36 -20.21 23.57 1.66
CA ASN A 36 -21.23 22.59 1.26
C ASN A 36 -20.75 21.54 0.24
N ALA A 37 -19.51 21.06 0.39
CA ALA A 37 -19.00 19.95 -0.39
C ALA A 37 -19.83 18.69 -0.13
N ASN A 38 -20.47 18.14 -1.17
CA ASN A 38 -21.19 16.88 -1.06
C ASN A 38 -20.20 15.72 -1.21
N VAL A 39 -19.78 15.14 -0.09
CA VAL A 39 -18.75 14.10 -0.02
C VAL A 39 -19.41 12.72 -0.05
N ARG A 40 -18.84 11.79 -0.82
CA ARG A 40 -19.31 10.42 -1.03
C ARG A 40 -18.15 9.44 -1.22
N ILE A 41 -18.39 8.19 -0.88
CA ILE A 41 -17.58 7.05 -1.35
C ILE A 41 -18.40 6.29 -2.37
N ASP A 42 -17.76 5.86 -3.47
CA ASP A 42 -18.43 5.11 -4.50
C ASP A 42 -18.81 3.68 -4.06
N GLU A 43 -19.75 3.05 -4.77
CA GLU A 43 -20.31 1.75 -4.42
C GLU A 43 -19.30 0.58 -4.39
N TYR A 44 -18.11 0.76 -4.96
CA TYR A 44 -17.03 -0.22 -4.93
C TYR A 44 -15.97 0.08 -3.86
N GLY A 45 -16.00 1.28 -3.27
CA GLY A 45 -15.00 1.72 -2.29
C GLY A 45 -13.64 2.06 -2.90
N PHE A 46 -13.62 2.41 -4.20
CA PHE A 46 -12.40 2.82 -4.90
C PHE A 46 -12.01 4.27 -4.63
N PHE A 47 -12.99 5.17 -4.51
CA PHE A 47 -12.78 6.60 -4.50
C PHE A 47 -13.63 7.31 -3.44
N LEU A 48 -12.97 8.20 -2.70
CA LEU A 48 -13.61 9.29 -1.97
C LEU A 48 -13.69 10.48 -2.93
N TYR A 49 -14.89 11.01 -3.15
CA TYR A 49 -15.07 12.13 -4.06
C TYR A 49 -16.04 13.15 -3.48
N TRP A 50 -15.94 14.39 -3.94
CA TRP A 50 -16.89 15.40 -3.57
C TRP A 50 -17.22 16.36 -4.70
N LEU A 51 -18.41 16.94 -4.57
CA LEU A 51 -18.97 17.89 -5.52
C LEU A 51 -19.23 19.21 -4.80
N VAL A 52 -18.64 20.28 -5.32
CA VAL A 52 -18.92 21.67 -4.90
C VAL A 52 -19.67 22.36 -6.04
N GLU A 53 -20.60 23.25 -5.71
CA GLU A 53 -21.31 24.04 -6.72
C GLU A 53 -20.33 24.97 -7.47
N GLY A 54 -20.43 25.01 -8.80
CA GLY A 54 -19.54 25.83 -9.64
C GLY A 54 -18.10 25.34 -9.75
N LYS A 55 -17.78 24.14 -9.26
CA LYS A 55 -16.45 23.52 -9.40
C LYS A 55 -16.52 22.13 -10.00
N ASP A 56 -15.40 21.73 -10.61
CA ASP A 56 -15.17 20.36 -11.04
C ASP A 56 -15.15 19.41 -9.83
N ALA A 57 -15.55 18.16 -10.06
CA ALA A 57 -15.50 17.13 -9.04
C ALA A 57 -14.04 16.84 -8.66
N THR A 58 -13.80 16.65 -7.37
CA THR A 58 -12.50 16.14 -6.90
C THR A 58 -12.65 14.68 -6.52
N VAL A 59 -11.73 13.85 -6.97
CA VAL A 59 -11.74 12.40 -6.80
C VAL A 59 -10.40 11.98 -6.21
N ILE A 60 -10.42 11.41 -5.01
CA ILE A 60 -9.27 10.85 -4.32
C ILE A 60 -9.37 9.34 -4.32
N ASP A 61 -8.28 8.69 -4.71
CA ASP A 61 -8.13 7.25 -4.62
C ASP A 61 -8.08 6.80 -3.16
N MET A 62 -9.01 5.93 -2.74
CA MET A 62 -9.02 5.35 -1.40
C MET A 62 -7.72 4.60 -1.09
N GLY A 63 -7.05 4.06 -2.11
CA GLY A 63 -5.74 3.41 -1.96
C GLY A 63 -4.61 4.36 -1.56
N GLN A 64 -4.80 5.67 -1.71
CA GLN A 64 -3.85 6.71 -1.31
C GLN A 64 -4.17 7.32 0.06
N ILE A 65 -5.32 6.99 0.66
CA ILE A 65 -5.70 7.51 1.98
C ILE A 65 -5.04 6.65 3.07
N TRP A 66 -4.32 7.30 3.96
CA TRP A 66 -3.62 6.64 5.06
C TRP A 66 -4.51 6.46 6.29
N GLU A 67 -5.23 7.52 6.68
CA GLU A 67 -6.14 7.52 7.82
C GLU A 67 -7.10 8.71 7.78
N ALA A 68 -8.19 8.57 8.53
CA ALA A 68 -9.06 9.67 8.94
C ALA A 68 -9.00 9.80 10.47
N ARG A 69 -8.69 11.00 10.99
CA ARG A 69 -8.48 11.24 12.44
C ARG A 69 -9.21 12.50 12.92
N PRO A 70 -9.38 12.70 14.24
CA PRO A 70 -9.79 14.00 14.78
C PRO A 70 -8.77 15.08 14.40
N ALA A 71 -9.24 16.31 14.19
CA ALA A 71 -8.38 17.47 13.99
C ALA A 71 -8.38 18.37 15.23
N GLY A 72 -7.33 19.18 15.37
CA GLY A 72 -7.37 20.35 16.25
C GLY A 72 -8.03 21.55 15.56
N MET A 73 -8.07 22.68 16.27
CA MET A 73 -8.62 23.92 15.74
C MET A 73 -7.93 24.35 14.43
N PRO A 74 -8.69 24.83 13.42
CA PRO A 74 -8.11 25.42 12.21
C PRO A 74 -7.11 26.52 12.54
N LYS A 75 -5.94 26.47 11.90
CA LYS A 75 -4.85 27.44 12.13
C LYS A 75 -5.09 28.78 11.43
N ASP A 76 -5.75 28.77 10.28
CA ASP A 76 -6.07 30.00 9.54
C ASP A 76 -7.29 30.69 10.17
N GLY A 77 -7.09 31.94 10.61
CA GLY A 77 -8.13 32.72 11.30
C GLY A 77 -9.32 33.09 10.43
N ARG A 78 -9.19 33.16 9.10
CA ARG A 78 -10.32 33.41 8.18
C ARG A 78 -11.19 32.17 8.04
N ILE A 79 -10.56 31.01 7.86
CA ILE A 79 -11.29 29.72 7.85
C ILE A 79 -12.04 29.54 9.16
N LEU A 80 -11.36 29.78 10.29
CA LEU A 80 -12.00 29.69 11.60
C LEU A 80 -13.19 30.65 11.74
N PHE A 81 -13.02 31.92 11.35
CA PHE A 81 -14.09 32.91 11.40
C PHE A 81 -15.31 32.49 10.56
N GLU A 82 -15.11 31.96 9.34
CA GLU A 82 -16.21 31.50 8.50
C GLU A 82 -16.93 30.28 9.09
N LEU A 83 -16.20 29.33 9.68
CA LEU A 83 -16.77 28.16 10.34
C LEU A 83 -17.59 28.52 11.58
N GLU A 84 -17.15 29.53 12.35
CA GLU A 84 -17.87 30.03 13.53
C GLU A 84 -19.22 30.65 13.20
N GLN A 85 -19.39 31.21 12.00
CA GLN A 85 -20.70 31.72 11.56
C GLN A 85 -21.69 30.61 11.21
N ARG A 86 -21.22 29.36 11.09
CA ARG A 86 -22.01 28.21 10.63
C ARG A 86 -22.31 27.19 11.73
N GLY A 87 -21.63 27.27 12.86
CA GLY A 87 -21.90 26.39 14.01
C GLY A 87 -21.14 26.79 15.26
N ALA A 88 -21.45 26.12 16.38
CA ALA A 88 -20.82 26.42 17.65
C ALA A 88 -19.30 26.13 17.62
N ARG A 89 -18.50 27.15 17.96
CA ARG A 89 -17.03 27.09 18.03
C ARG A 89 -16.52 25.89 18.84
N GLU A 90 -17.17 25.63 19.98
CA GLU A 90 -16.82 24.55 20.92
C GLU A 90 -16.84 23.16 20.30
N THR A 91 -17.60 22.97 19.22
CA THR A 91 -17.76 21.66 18.58
C THR A 91 -16.91 21.49 17.32
N ILE A 92 -16.19 22.53 16.87
CA ILE A 92 -15.49 22.51 15.57
C ILE A 92 -14.48 21.37 15.53
N GLU A 93 -13.65 21.20 16.56
CA GLU A 93 -12.63 20.14 16.59
C GLU A 93 -13.27 18.74 16.51
N GLU A 94 -14.33 18.50 17.28
CA GLU A 94 -15.02 17.22 17.30
C GLU A 94 -15.79 16.93 15.99
N ARG A 95 -16.21 17.98 15.28
CA ARG A 95 -16.86 17.90 13.97
C ARG A 95 -15.88 17.82 12.81
N THR A 96 -14.59 18.03 13.05
CA THR A 96 -13.58 18.06 11.98
C THR A 96 -12.89 16.70 11.83
N ILE A 97 -12.88 16.21 10.60
CA ILE A 97 -12.16 15.02 10.18
C ILE A 97 -10.90 15.48 9.43
N TRP A 98 -9.74 15.11 9.94
CA TRP A 98 -8.46 15.27 9.25
C TRP A 98 -8.16 14.00 8.45
N ILE A 99 -8.05 14.13 7.13
CA ILE A 99 -7.72 13.03 6.23
C ILE A 99 -6.32 13.28 5.66
N THR A 100 -5.43 12.29 5.85
CA THR A 100 -4.08 12.29 5.26
C THR A 100 -4.04 11.34 4.07
N HIS A 101 -3.44 11.77 2.96
CA HIS A 101 -3.27 10.95 1.76
C HIS A 101 -1.91 11.17 1.11
N GLY A 102 -1.41 10.18 0.37
CA GLY A 102 -0.11 10.24 -0.29
C GLY A 102 0.17 8.98 -1.11
N GLN A 103 1.13 9.07 -2.02
CA GLN A 103 1.58 7.91 -2.81
C GLN A 103 2.66 7.10 -2.08
N ASP A 104 3.37 7.74 -1.16
CA ASP A 104 4.44 7.15 -0.37
C ASP A 104 4.37 7.61 1.10
N LEU A 105 5.31 7.15 1.92
CA LEU A 105 5.34 7.39 3.37
C LEU A 105 5.77 8.81 3.75
N VAL A 106 6.36 9.57 2.81
CA VAL A 106 7.02 10.86 3.07
C VAL A 106 6.20 12.01 2.51
N ASN A 107 5.74 11.89 1.26
CA ASN A 107 4.99 12.90 0.53
C ASN A 107 3.50 12.79 0.86
N ILE A 108 3.15 13.35 2.02
CA ILE A 108 1.79 13.29 2.56
C ILE A 108 1.13 14.66 2.50
N GLN A 109 -0.08 14.66 1.98
CA GLN A 109 -0.97 15.80 1.92
C GLN A 109 -2.14 15.60 2.88
N SER A 110 -2.72 16.71 3.32
CA SER A 110 -3.81 16.72 4.27
C SER A 110 -4.95 17.61 3.77
N PHE A 111 -6.17 17.17 4.03
CA PHE A 111 -7.35 18.02 3.95
C PHE A 111 -8.30 17.70 5.09
N TYR A 112 -9.20 18.63 5.34
CA TYR A 112 -10.08 18.61 6.48
C TYR A 112 -11.53 18.70 6.01
N LEU A 113 -12.40 17.92 6.64
CA LEU A 113 -13.84 17.92 6.42
C LEU A 113 -14.55 18.28 7.73
N VAL A 114 -15.24 19.41 7.75
CA VAL A 114 -16.04 19.86 8.90
C VAL A 114 -17.48 19.42 8.69
N ALA A 115 -17.95 18.52 9.55
CA ALA A 115 -19.29 17.98 9.50
C ALA A 115 -20.33 18.90 10.16
N ASP A 116 -21.60 18.72 9.83
CA ASP A 116 -22.71 19.41 10.50
C ASP A 116 -22.86 19.01 11.98
N SER A 117 -22.51 17.76 12.33
CA SER A 117 -22.59 17.24 13.70
C SER A 117 -21.43 16.32 14.05
N VAL A 118 -21.18 16.18 15.36
CA VAL A 118 -20.12 15.31 15.89
C VAL A 118 -20.37 13.84 15.53
N ASP A 119 -21.63 13.43 15.48
CA ASP A 119 -22.00 12.06 15.13
C ASP A 119 -21.73 11.74 13.66
N VAL A 120 -21.95 12.70 12.76
CA VAL A 120 -21.58 12.56 11.34
C VAL A 120 -20.06 12.45 11.22
N ALA A 121 -19.30 13.33 11.89
CA ALA A 121 -17.84 13.28 11.86
C ALA A 121 -17.28 11.93 12.37
N LYS A 122 -17.80 11.44 13.51
CA LYS A 122 -17.44 10.14 14.08
C LYS A 122 -17.79 8.98 13.14
N THR A 123 -18.99 8.99 12.57
CA THR A 123 -19.46 7.95 11.64
C THR A 123 -18.58 7.88 10.40
N TRP A 124 -18.26 9.03 9.80
CA TRP A 124 -17.42 9.12 8.62
C TRP A 124 -15.98 8.73 8.87
N ARG A 125 -15.39 9.23 9.96
CA ARG A 125 -14.03 8.88 10.36
C ARG A 125 -13.86 7.38 10.58
N ASN A 126 -14.78 6.77 11.35
CA ASN A 126 -14.75 5.33 11.61
C ASN A 126 -15.00 4.55 10.31
N GLY A 127 -16.00 4.95 9.51
CA GLY A 127 -16.34 4.29 8.26
C GLY A 127 -15.19 4.28 7.24
N ILE A 128 -14.49 5.42 7.08
CA ILE A 128 -13.31 5.51 6.21
C ILE A 128 -12.23 4.54 6.70
N ASN A 129 -11.87 4.58 7.99
CA ASN A 129 -10.83 3.71 8.52
C ASN A 129 -11.18 2.21 8.43
N GLU A 130 -12.46 1.82 8.60
CA GLU A 130 -12.88 0.44 8.38
C GLU A 130 -12.72 -0.01 6.92
N ILE A 131 -13.04 0.86 5.95
CA ILE A 131 -12.83 0.55 4.53
C ILE A 131 -11.34 0.36 4.26
N LEU A 132 -10.49 1.22 4.82
CA LEU A 132 -9.06 1.14 4.57
C LEU A 132 -8.43 -0.16 5.10
N LYS A 133 -9.00 -0.80 6.13
CA LYS A 133 -8.51 -2.10 6.65
C LYS A 133 -8.59 -3.23 5.61
N ASN A 134 -9.42 -3.08 4.58
CA ASN A 134 -9.53 -4.07 3.53
C ASN A 134 -8.33 -3.99 2.55
N SER A 135 -7.40 -4.95 2.69
CA SER A 135 -6.25 -5.08 1.79
C SER A 135 -6.55 -5.79 0.47
N ARG A 136 -7.68 -6.51 0.36
CA ARG A 136 -8.02 -7.35 -0.81
C ARG A 136 -8.17 -6.52 -2.09
N ILE A 137 -8.58 -5.26 -1.96
CA ILE A 137 -8.73 -4.34 -3.10
C ILE A 137 -7.43 -4.13 -3.88
N ARG A 138 -6.27 -4.36 -3.25
CA ARG A 138 -4.95 -4.26 -3.89
C ARG A 138 -4.61 -5.45 -4.80
N HIS A 139 -5.41 -6.52 -4.72
CA HIS A 139 -5.17 -7.79 -5.43
C HIS A 139 -6.28 -8.14 -6.43
N VAL A 140 -7.08 -7.16 -6.83
CA VAL A 140 -8.19 -7.38 -7.77
C VAL A 140 -7.70 -7.70 -9.18
N CYS A 141 -8.45 -8.49 -9.94
CA CYS A 141 -8.08 -8.85 -11.31
C CYS A 141 -8.01 -7.65 -12.28
N PRO A 142 -7.42 -7.83 -13.48
CA PRO A 142 -7.37 -6.79 -14.51
C PRO A 142 -8.73 -6.22 -14.90
N THR A 143 -9.79 -7.04 -14.96
CA THR A 143 -11.15 -6.56 -15.27
C THR A 143 -11.67 -5.59 -14.21
N THR A 144 -11.40 -5.88 -12.94
CA THR A 144 -11.78 -4.98 -11.84
C THR A 144 -10.94 -3.70 -11.83
N HIS A 145 -9.67 -3.76 -12.23
CA HIS A 145 -8.88 -2.54 -12.48
C HIS A 145 -9.50 -1.68 -13.60
N LEU A 146 -10.00 -2.29 -14.69
CA LEU A 146 -10.73 -1.57 -15.74
C LEU A 146 -12.03 -0.95 -15.21
N LEU A 147 -12.76 -1.66 -14.34
CA LEU A 147 -13.94 -1.12 -13.65
C LEU A 147 -13.58 0.10 -12.81
N ARG A 148 -12.45 0.06 -12.09
CA ARG A 148 -11.94 1.18 -11.31
C ARG A 148 -11.60 2.39 -12.18
N TYR A 149 -10.93 2.21 -13.32
CA TYR A 149 -10.65 3.30 -14.27
C TYR A 149 -11.92 3.89 -14.87
N TRP A 150 -12.88 3.04 -15.25
CA TRP A 150 -14.20 3.50 -15.71
C TRP A 150 -14.87 4.35 -14.63
N LYS A 151 -14.88 3.88 -13.38
CA LYS A 151 -15.51 4.59 -12.28
C LYS A 151 -14.85 5.94 -12.05
N TRP A 152 -13.52 6.01 -12.04
CA TRP A 152 -12.78 7.27 -11.96
C TRP A 152 -13.19 8.27 -13.05
N LEU A 153 -13.30 7.83 -14.30
CA LEU A 153 -13.76 8.69 -15.41
C LEU A 153 -15.19 9.21 -15.17
N THR A 154 -16.09 8.35 -14.69
CA THR A 154 -17.49 8.75 -14.43
C THR A 154 -17.66 9.69 -13.24
N LEU A 155 -16.72 9.67 -12.29
CA LEU A 155 -16.71 10.56 -11.12
C LEU A 155 -15.99 11.89 -11.41
N SER A 156 -15.06 11.89 -12.37
CA SER A 156 -14.26 13.07 -12.77
C SER A 156 -15.06 14.01 -13.69
N VAL A 157 -16.16 14.54 -13.18
CA VAL A 157 -17.07 15.44 -13.90
C VAL A 157 -16.72 16.91 -13.70
N ASN A 158 -17.08 17.74 -14.67
CA ASN A 158 -16.92 19.19 -14.57
C ASN A 158 -18.02 19.86 -13.72
N GLU A 159 -17.98 21.20 -13.62
CA GLU A 159 -19.01 22.04 -12.98
C GLU A 159 -20.46 21.75 -13.44
N ARG A 160 -20.63 21.25 -14.69
CA ARG A 160 -21.93 20.88 -15.27
C ARG A 160 -22.34 19.43 -15.03
N ARG A 161 -21.55 18.68 -14.26
CA ARG A 161 -21.74 17.25 -14.00
C ARG A 161 -21.68 16.38 -15.26
N LYS A 162 -20.83 16.78 -16.22
CA LYS A 162 -20.54 16.02 -17.46
C LYS A 162 -19.07 15.60 -17.48
N ILE A 163 -18.78 14.47 -18.12
CA ILE A 163 -17.43 13.96 -18.30
C ILE A 163 -16.75 14.75 -19.42
N PRO A 164 -15.59 15.40 -19.19
CA PRO A 164 -14.84 16.03 -20.27
C PRO A 164 -14.27 14.97 -21.22
N ILE A 165 -14.58 15.01 -22.51
CA ILE A 165 -14.07 14.03 -23.48
C ILE A 165 -12.55 14.05 -23.55
N LYS A 166 -11.94 15.24 -23.41
CA LYS A 166 -10.48 15.39 -23.33
C LYS A 166 -9.85 14.54 -22.22
N LEU A 167 -10.56 14.32 -21.10
CA LEU A 167 -10.10 13.44 -20.03
C LEU A 167 -10.01 11.99 -20.52
N ILE A 168 -11.05 11.50 -21.20
CA ILE A 168 -11.09 10.17 -21.79
C ILE A 168 -9.97 10.02 -22.83
N ILE A 169 -9.82 10.99 -23.73
CA ILE A 169 -8.75 10.98 -24.74
C ILE A 169 -7.39 10.87 -24.07
N LYS A 170 -7.08 11.74 -23.11
CA LYS A 170 -5.79 11.75 -22.42
C LYS A 170 -5.50 10.43 -21.72
N THR A 171 -6.52 9.80 -21.14
CA THR A 171 -6.42 8.50 -20.46
C THR A 171 -5.94 7.39 -21.40
N PHE A 172 -6.43 7.38 -22.64
CA PHE A 172 -6.09 6.35 -23.64
C PHE A 172 -4.95 6.73 -24.59
N SER A 173 -4.44 7.97 -24.53
CA SER A 173 -3.43 8.48 -25.47
C SER A 173 -1.99 8.12 -25.09
N SER A 174 -1.78 7.40 -23.99
CA SER A 174 -0.46 6.85 -23.66
C SER A 174 -0.02 5.87 -24.76
N GLY A 175 0.93 6.28 -25.61
CA GLY A 175 1.41 5.50 -26.75
C GLY A 175 0.45 5.42 -27.95
N LYS A 176 -0.67 6.13 -27.95
CA LYS A 176 -1.67 6.12 -29.04
C LYS A 176 -2.01 7.55 -29.50
N PRO A 177 -2.17 7.80 -30.82
CA PRO A 177 -2.56 9.14 -31.29
C PRO A 177 -3.95 9.55 -30.82
N GLU A 178 -4.09 10.77 -30.26
CA GLU A 178 -5.39 11.31 -29.78
C GLU A 178 -6.51 11.22 -30.84
N LYS A 179 -6.18 11.47 -32.12
CA LYS A 179 -7.14 11.38 -33.23
C LYS A 179 -7.73 9.98 -33.40
N MET A 180 -6.94 8.94 -33.12
CA MET A 180 -7.41 7.55 -33.19
C MET A 180 -8.37 7.26 -32.04
N VAL A 181 -8.06 7.73 -30.83
CA VAL A 181 -8.94 7.61 -29.66
C VAL A 181 -10.27 8.33 -29.91
N GLN A 182 -10.22 9.57 -30.43
CA GLN A 182 -11.42 10.33 -30.80
C GLN A 182 -12.28 9.60 -31.86
N LYS A 183 -11.64 8.98 -32.86
CA LYS A 183 -12.36 8.18 -33.85
C LYS A 183 -13.07 6.99 -33.19
N CYS A 184 -12.39 6.28 -32.29
CA CYS A 184 -12.98 5.16 -31.57
C CYS A 184 -14.17 5.59 -30.70
N LEU A 185 -14.07 6.75 -30.04
CA LEU A 185 -15.18 7.35 -29.29
C LEU A 185 -16.37 7.65 -30.20
N ASN A 186 -16.14 8.28 -31.36
CA ASN A 186 -17.20 8.60 -32.32
C ASN A 186 -17.88 7.34 -32.85
N ASP A 187 -17.12 6.29 -33.18
CA ASP A 187 -17.64 5.02 -33.67
C ASP A 187 -18.53 4.30 -32.63
N LEU A 188 -18.33 4.57 -31.34
CA LEU A 188 -19.14 4.04 -30.24
C LEU A 188 -20.27 4.99 -29.81
N GLY A 189 -20.47 6.10 -30.52
CA GLY A 189 -21.47 7.11 -30.17
C GLY A 189 -21.14 7.91 -28.91
N LEU A 190 -19.87 7.98 -28.53
CA LEU A 190 -19.35 8.69 -27.35
C LEU A 190 -18.64 10.01 -27.74
N GLY A 191 -18.95 10.55 -28.93
CA GLY A 191 -18.35 11.77 -29.46
C GLY A 191 -18.83 13.08 -28.81
N GLY A 192 -19.73 13.00 -27.82
CA GLY A 192 -20.30 14.14 -27.10
C GLY A 192 -21.45 14.84 -27.82
N ASP A 193 -22.04 15.82 -27.11
CA ASP A 193 -23.13 16.63 -27.62
C ASP A 193 -22.67 17.58 -28.72
N LYS A 194 -23.02 17.25 -29.97
CA LYS A 194 -22.91 18.20 -31.09
C LYS A 194 -24.07 19.18 -31.03
N TYR A 195 -23.94 20.24 -30.22
CA TYR A 195 -24.97 21.28 -30.18
C TYR A 195 -25.07 22.00 -31.55
N THR A 196 -26.11 21.67 -32.32
CA THR A 196 -26.52 22.42 -33.51
C THR A 196 -27.63 23.39 -33.09
N PRO A 197 -27.46 24.72 -33.19
CA PRO A 197 -28.54 25.63 -32.86
C PRO A 197 -29.71 25.43 -33.83
N ALA A 198 -30.93 25.39 -33.30
CA ALA A 198 -32.14 25.54 -34.10
C ALA A 198 -32.01 26.82 -34.95
N ARG A 199 -32.13 26.66 -36.28
CA ARG A 199 -32.27 27.80 -37.20
C ARG A 199 -33.50 28.59 -36.77
N ALA A 200 -33.29 29.77 -36.18
CA ALA A 200 -34.35 30.76 -36.11
C ALA A 200 -34.72 31.15 -37.55
N MET A 201 -35.84 30.64 -38.05
CA MET A 201 -36.46 31.15 -39.26
C MET A 201 -37.03 32.54 -38.95
N ASN A 202 -36.21 33.57 -39.16
CA ASN A 202 -36.73 34.92 -39.31
C ASN A 202 -37.21 35.09 -40.75
N ILE A 203 -38.52 34.92 -40.92
CA ILE A 203 -39.25 35.43 -42.09
C ILE A 203 -39.43 36.94 -41.86
N SER A 204 -38.88 37.78 -42.74
CA SER A 204 -39.58 38.92 -43.35
C SER A 204 -38.64 39.85 -44.14
N MET A 205 -38.98 39.98 -45.43
CA MET A 205 -38.86 41.10 -46.37
C MET A 205 -37.58 41.92 -46.57
N GLY A 206 -37.26 42.12 -47.86
CA GLY A 206 -36.79 43.39 -48.39
C GLY A 206 -35.55 43.31 -49.28
N LYS A 207 -35.73 43.44 -50.60
CA LYS A 207 -34.66 43.57 -51.60
C LYS A 207 -33.88 44.89 -51.41
N LYS A 208 -32.55 44.77 -51.58
CA LYS A 208 -31.52 45.81 -51.80
C LYS A 208 -30.82 46.36 -50.55
N ILE A 209 -29.49 46.42 -50.69
CA ILE A 209 -28.45 47.07 -49.86
C ILE A 209 -27.82 46.15 -48.80
N ARG A 210 -26.68 45.55 -49.16
CA ARG A 210 -25.42 45.53 -48.36
C ARG A 210 -24.29 44.85 -49.15
N ASN A 211 -23.64 45.61 -50.02
CA ASN A 211 -22.18 45.56 -50.12
C ASN A 211 -21.63 46.51 -49.04
N PHE A 212 -20.43 46.20 -48.51
CA PHE A 212 -19.80 46.78 -47.30
C PHE A 212 -20.24 46.15 -45.98
N TYR A 213 -19.67 45.00 -45.65
CA TYR A 213 -18.64 44.83 -44.62
C TYR A 213 -18.12 43.39 -44.72
N LYS A 214 -17.02 43.19 -45.47
CA LYS A 214 -16.15 42.02 -45.27
C LYS A 214 -15.44 42.24 -43.92
N CYS A 215 -15.96 41.65 -42.86
CA CYS A 215 -15.18 41.42 -41.65
C CYS A 215 -15.11 39.91 -41.44
N SER A 216 -13.90 39.37 -41.59
CA SER A 216 -13.57 37.99 -41.26
C SER A 216 -13.98 37.73 -39.81
N ARG A 217 -14.99 36.88 -39.62
CA ARG A 217 -15.41 36.43 -38.29
C ARG A 217 -15.68 34.93 -38.31
N ASN A 218 -14.68 34.16 -38.73
CA ASN A 218 -14.57 32.75 -38.40
C ASN A 218 -14.17 32.60 -36.92
N ARG A 219 -15.09 32.92 -36.00
CA ARG A 219 -15.06 32.26 -34.69
C ARG A 219 -15.59 30.85 -34.94
N ARG A 220 -14.71 29.87 -35.17
CA ARG A 220 -15.04 28.46 -34.89
C ARG A 220 -15.46 28.43 -33.42
N ARG A 221 -16.76 28.44 -33.16
CA ARG A 221 -17.30 28.30 -31.80
C ARG A 221 -17.04 26.87 -31.39
N LYS A 222 -16.21 26.72 -30.35
CA LYS A 222 -15.71 25.46 -29.81
C LYS A 222 -16.90 24.53 -29.52
N GLU A 223 -16.99 23.42 -30.25
CA GLU A 223 -17.87 22.31 -29.91
C GLU A 223 -17.53 21.90 -28.47
N ARG A 224 -18.54 21.74 -27.60
CA ARG A 224 -18.30 21.37 -26.21
C ARG A 224 -18.18 19.85 -26.17
N GLU A 225 -16.94 19.38 -26.10
CA GLU A 225 -16.57 17.97 -26.07
C GLU A 225 -16.84 17.40 -24.67
N GLU A 226 -18.11 17.22 -24.33
CA GLU A 226 -18.59 16.72 -23.03
C GLU A 226 -19.56 15.56 -23.22
N LEU A 227 -19.58 14.65 -22.24
CA LEU A 227 -20.34 13.41 -22.27
C LEU A 227 -21.17 13.22 -21.01
N ASP A 228 -22.40 12.76 -21.17
CA ASP A 228 -23.27 12.37 -20.06
C ASP A 228 -22.71 11.15 -19.34
N VAL A 229 -22.75 11.17 -18.00
CA VAL A 229 -22.21 10.06 -17.20
C VAL A 229 -22.89 8.73 -17.57
N ASP A 230 -24.22 8.74 -17.71
CA ASP A 230 -25.01 7.56 -18.07
C ASP A 230 -24.72 7.05 -19.51
N ALA A 231 -24.17 7.91 -20.38
CA ALA A 231 -23.84 7.51 -21.74
C ALA A 231 -22.61 6.59 -21.79
N LEU A 232 -21.68 6.73 -20.83
CA LEU A 232 -20.48 5.91 -20.69
C LEU A 232 -20.74 4.74 -19.74
N THR A 233 -21.47 3.72 -20.21
CA THR A 233 -21.62 2.47 -19.44
C THR A 233 -20.31 1.66 -19.40
N PHE A 234 -20.16 0.78 -18.42
CA PHE A 234 -18.97 -0.07 -18.30
C PHE A 234 -18.75 -0.94 -19.55
N ASP A 235 -19.81 -1.49 -20.15
CA ASP A 235 -19.72 -2.27 -21.39
C ASP A 235 -19.18 -1.45 -22.57
N LYS A 236 -19.61 -0.19 -22.69
CA LYS A 236 -19.09 0.70 -23.73
C LYS A 236 -17.63 1.07 -23.46
N PHE A 237 -17.26 1.25 -22.20
CA PHE A 237 -15.87 1.46 -21.82
C PHE A 237 -14.99 0.25 -22.14
N LEU A 238 -15.43 -0.98 -21.87
CA LEU A 238 -14.71 -2.20 -22.25
C LEU A 238 -14.56 -2.34 -23.76
N LYS A 239 -15.62 -2.05 -24.53
CA LYS A 239 -15.55 -2.02 -26.01
C LYS A 239 -14.55 -0.98 -26.52
N LEU A 240 -14.54 0.20 -25.89
CA LEU A 240 -13.56 1.24 -26.20
C LEU A 240 -12.13 0.77 -25.91
N TYR A 241 -11.90 0.18 -24.72
CA TYR A 241 -10.62 -0.37 -24.31
C TYR A 241 -10.13 -1.44 -25.28
N ASN A 242 -10.95 -2.46 -25.60
CA ASN A 242 -10.59 -3.54 -26.51
C ASN A 242 -10.30 -3.04 -27.93
N LYS A 243 -10.98 -1.97 -28.37
CA LYS A 243 -10.75 -1.37 -29.69
C LYS A 243 -9.45 -0.56 -29.76
N ILE A 244 -9.08 0.14 -28.68
CA ILE A 244 -7.85 0.96 -28.61
C ILE A 244 -6.62 0.09 -28.33
N CYS A 245 -6.79 -0.92 -27.48
CA CYS A 245 -5.75 -1.81 -26.98
C CYS A 245 -6.06 -3.27 -27.33
N PRO A 246 -6.00 -3.66 -28.62
CA PRO A 246 -6.22 -5.05 -29.01
C PRO A 246 -5.14 -5.96 -28.40
N ARG A 247 -5.57 -7.11 -27.89
CA ARG A 247 -4.70 -8.12 -27.25
C ARG A 247 -4.28 -9.19 -28.27
N THR A 248 -3.32 -8.85 -29.13
CA THR A 248 -2.85 -9.73 -30.21
C THR A 248 -2.20 -11.00 -29.68
N GLU A 249 -1.48 -10.90 -28.57
CA GLU A 249 -0.84 -12.03 -27.90
C GLU A 249 -1.85 -13.03 -27.33
N VAL A 250 -2.98 -12.55 -26.79
CA VAL A 250 -4.07 -13.44 -26.35
C VAL A 250 -4.77 -14.07 -27.54
N THR A 251 -4.89 -13.32 -28.64
CA THR A 251 -5.44 -13.83 -29.90
C THR A 251 -4.59 -14.96 -30.47
N GLU A 252 -3.25 -14.80 -30.50
CA GLU A 252 -2.31 -15.83 -30.93
C GLU A 252 -2.38 -17.08 -30.05
N LEU A 253 -2.41 -16.90 -28.72
CA LEU A 253 -2.60 -17.99 -27.78
C LEU A 253 -3.92 -18.73 -28.04
N PHE A 254 -5.02 -18.00 -28.24
CA PHE A 254 -6.31 -18.59 -28.53
C PHE A 254 -6.29 -19.42 -29.83
N VAL A 255 -5.68 -18.91 -30.91
CA VAL A 255 -5.54 -19.64 -32.19
C VAL A 255 -4.73 -20.92 -32.02
N LYS A 256 -3.65 -20.87 -31.23
CA LYS A 256 -2.83 -22.05 -30.89
C LYS A 256 -3.68 -23.09 -30.15
N LEU A 257 -4.42 -22.67 -29.11
CA LEU A 257 -5.23 -23.56 -28.30
C LEU A 257 -6.47 -24.09 -29.05
N SER A 258 -7.11 -23.28 -29.90
CA SER A 258 -8.31 -23.68 -30.65
C SER A 258 -8.00 -24.59 -31.84
N GLY A 259 -6.73 -24.60 -32.28
CA GLY A 259 -6.32 -25.32 -33.49
C GLY A 259 -6.91 -24.66 -34.73
N GLN A 260 -6.84 -23.33 -34.79
CA GLN A 260 -7.36 -22.49 -35.88
C GLN A 260 -8.90 -22.52 -36.03
N LYS A 261 -9.62 -22.97 -34.99
CA LYS A 261 -11.08 -22.87 -34.91
C LYS A 261 -11.49 -21.53 -34.28
N GLU A 262 -12.71 -21.11 -34.56
CA GLU A 262 -13.31 -19.90 -33.98
C GLU A 262 -13.70 -20.06 -32.49
N TYR A 263 -13.61 -21.29 -31.96
CA TYR A 263 -13.96 -21.63 -30.59
C TYR A 263 -12.95 -22.61 -29.99
N LEU A 264 -12.80 -22.54 -28.67
CA LEU A 264 -12.11 -23.53 -27.86
C LEU A 264 -13.11 -24.57 -27.35
N THR A 265 -12.80 -25.86 -27.47
CA THR A 265 -13.65 -26.92 -26.92
C THR A 265 -13.35 -27.15 -25.45
N LYS A 266 -14.33 -27.66 -24.72
CA LYS A 266 -14.20 -28.04 -23.31
C LYS A 266 -12.95 -28.88 -23.01
N ASP A 267 -12.69 -29.95 -23.79
CA ASP A 267 -11.51 -30.82 -23.55
C ASP A 267 -10.18 -30.08 -23.70
N ARG A 268 -10.10 -29.16 -24.67
CA ARG A 268 -8.89 -28.35 -24.86
C ARG A 268 -8.71 -27.33 -23.74
N LEU A 269 -9.81 -26.78 -23.23
CA LEU A 269 -9.78 -25.89 -22.07
C LEU A 269 -9.38 -26.65 -20.79
N ILE A 270 -9.87 -27.88 -20.58
CA ILE A 270 -9.42 -28.76 -19.49
C ILE A 270 -7.91 -28.96 -19.55
N ASN A 271 -7.38 -29.32 -20.73
CA ASN A 271 -5.94 -29.54 -20.90
C ASN A 271 -5.15 -28.26 -20.62
N PHE A 272 -5.59 -27.11 -21.14
CA PHE A 272 -4.95 -25.83 -20.87
C PHE A 272 -4.91 -25.51 -19.37
N LEU A 273 -6.02 -25.69 -18.65
CA LEU A 273 -6.10 -25.39 -17.23
C LEU A 273 -5.24 -26.33 -16.37
N ASN A 274 -5.20 -27.62 -16.71
CA ASN A 274 -4.49 -28.62 -15.92
C ASN A 274 -3.00 -28.73 -16.25
N GLU A 275 -2.60 -28.45 -17.50
CA GLU A 275 -1.22 -28.61 -17.97
C GLU A 275 -0.46 -27.29 -18.06
N GLU A 276 -1.11 -26.19 -18.45
CA GLU A 276 -0.44 -24.89 -18.65
C GLU A 276 -0.68 -23.91 -17.49
N GLN A 277 -1.88 -23.86 -16.91
CA GLN A 277 -2.20 -22.90 -15.83
C GLN A 277 -1.94 -23.43 -14.41
N ARG A 278 -1.86 -24.75 -14.23
CA ARG A 278 -1.66 -25.38 -12.93
C ARG A 278 -0.20 -25.30 -12.50
N ASP A 279 0.05 -24.92 -11.24
CA ASP A 279 1.35 -25.15 -10.63
C ASP A 279 1.56 -26.65 -10.35
N PRO A 280 2.57 -27.30 -10.97
CA PRO A 280 2.78 -28.75 -10.86
C PRO A 280 3.19 -29.20 -9.45
N ARG A 281 3.56 -28.26 -8.56
CA ARG A 281 3.92 -28.56 -7.16
C ARG A 281 2.69 -28.77 -6.27
N LEU A 282 1.50 -28.39 -6.75
CA LEU A 282 0.27 -28.47 -5.95
C LEU A 282 -0.22 -29.89 -5.79
N ASN A 283 -0.50 -30.28 -4.55
CA ASN A 283 -1.08 -31.58 -4.24
C ASN A 283 -2.46 -31.76 -4.91
N GLU A 284 -2.65 -32.87 -5.60
CA GLU A 284 -3.84 -33.17 -6.41
C GLU A 284 -5.11 -33.41 -5.58
N ILE A 285 -4.96 -33.80 -4.32
CA ILE A 285 -6.11 -34.02 -3.41
C ILE A 285 -6.59 -32.68 -2.84
N LEU A 286 -5.67 -31.82 -2.41
CA LEU A 286 -6.00 -30.49 -1.88
C LEU A 286 -6.44 -29.53 -2.98
N PHE A 287 -5.80 -29.60 -4.15
CA PHE A 287 -6.09 -28.79 -5.32
C PHE A 287 -6.46 -29.70 -6.49
N PRO A 288 -7.71 -30.17 -6.57
CA PRO A 288 -8.14 -31.10 -7.61
C PRO A 288 -8.07 -30.47 -9.00
N PHE A 289 -7.77 -31.31 -10.00
CA PHE A 289 -7.81 -30.94 -11.41
C PHE A 289 -9.19 -30.42 -11.83
N PHE A 290 -9.20 -29.63 -12.89
CA PHE A 290 -10.43 -29.23 -13.56
C PHE A 290 -11.03 -30.43 -14.30
N ASP A 291 -12.31 -30.69 -14.05
CA ASP A 291 -13.09 -31.71 -14.73
C ASP A 291 -14.09 -31.08 -15.72
N SER A 292 -14.82 -31.94 -16.44
CA SER A 292 -15.81 -31.50 -17.44
C SER A 292 -16.92 -30.63 -16.85
N ASN A 293 -17.31 -30.86 -15.59
CA ASN A 293 -18.38 -30.09 -14.94
C ASN A 293 -17.90 -28.69 -14.54
N ARG A 294 -16.72 -28.60 -13.92
CA ARG A 294 -16.10 -27.32 -13.52
C ARG A 294 -15.81 -26.44 -14.74
N VAL A 295 -15.28 -27.03 -15.82
CA VAL A 295 -15.04 -26.27 -17.05
C VAL A 295 -16.35 -25.84 -17.72
N GLN A 296 -17.42 -26.63 -17.66
CA GLN A 296 -18.73 -26.19 -18.15
C GLN A 296 -19.27 -24.99 -17.36
N GLN A 297 -19.09 -24.97 -16.04
CA GLN A 297 -19.47 -23.84 -15.19
C GLN A 297 -18.65 -22.60 -15.53
N LEU A 298 -17.34 -22.76 -15.77
CA LEU A 298 -16.45 -21.68 -16.21
C LEU A 298 -16.91 -21.09 -17.55
N ILE A 299 -17.24 -21.95 -18.53
CA ILE A 299 -17.77 -21.51 -19.82
C ILE A 299 -19.07 -20.73 -19.64
N ALA A 300 -20.02 -21.27 -18.88
CA ALA A 300 -21.31 -20.63 -18.61
C ALA A 300 -21.18 -19.28 -17.88
N LYS A 301 -20.08 -19.06 -17.15
CA LYS A 301 -19.80 -17.81 -16.43
C LYS A 301 -19.30 -16.69 -17.34
N TYR A 302 -18.48 -17.00 -18.36
CA TYR A 302 -17.81 -15.97 -19.18
C TYR A 302 -18.33 -15.86 -20.62
N GLU A 303 -18.89 -16.93 -21.15
CA GLU A 303 -19.47 -16.94 -22.49
C GLU A 303 -20.84 -16.27 -22.50
N THR A 304 -21.12 -15.54 -23.58
CA THR A 304 -22.39 -14.82 -23.78
C THR A 304 -23.26 -15.47 -24.85
N ASP A 305 -22.67 -16.27 -25.75
CA ASP A 305 -23.44 -17.04 -26.75
C ASP A 305 -23.97 -18.35 -26.16
N ASN A 306 -25.29 -18.45 -26.01
CA ASN A 306 -25.98 -19.64 -25.49
C ASN A 306 -25.65 -20.91 -26.29
N ASN A 307 -25.48 -20.81 -27.60
CA ASN A 307 -25.12 -21.96 -28.44
C ASN A 307 -23.72 -22.47 -28.09
N TYR A 308 -22.79 -21.58 -27.75
CA TYR A 308 -21.45 -22.00 -27.28
C TYR A 308 -21.52 -22.59 -25.88
N ILE A 309 -22.30 -22.01 -24.97
CA ILE A 309 -22.51 -22.55 -23.61
C ILE A 309 -23.06 -23.98 -23.68
N GLU A 310 -24.17 -24.20 -24.39
CA GLU A 310 -24.84 -25.51 -24.48
C GLU A 310 -23.93 -26.59 -25.09
N ASN A 311 -23.08 -26.20 -26.04
CA ASN A 311 -22.15 -27.12 -26.71
C ASN A 311 -20.77 -27.22 -26.04
N GLY A 312 -20.55 -26.60 -24.87
CA GLY A 312 -19.26 -26.63 -24.17
C GLY A 312 -18.13 -26.00 -24.98
N LYS A 313 -18.41 -24.87 -25.63
CA LYS A 313 -17.47 -24.09 -26.45
C LYS A 313 -17.24 -22.72 -25.82
N MET A 314 -16.05 -22.16 -26.03
CA MET A 314 -15.66 -20.84 -25.55
C MET A 314 -15.09 -20.00 -26.70
N SER A 315 -15.63 -18.79 -26.88
CA SER A 315 -15.11 -17.82 -27.85
C SER A 315 -13.80 -17.18 -27.39
N GLY A 316 -13.05 -16.56 -28.31
CA GLY A 316 -11.83 -15.82 -27.97
C GLY A 316 -12.08 -14.64 -27.02
N GLU A 317 -13.22 -13.97 -27.16
CA GLU A 317 -13.63 -12.89 -26.25
C GLU A 317 -13.92 -13.43 -24.84
N SER A 318 -14.63 -14.56 -24.72
CA SER A 318 -14.87 -15.23 -23.43
C SER A 318 -13.57 -15.73 -22.79
N PHE A 319 -12.65 -16.26 -23.60
CA PHE A 319 -11.33 -16.67 -23.13
C PHE A 319 -10.51 -15.49 -22.59
N LEU A 320 -10.53 -14.33 -23.27
CA LEU A 320 -9.90 -13.11 -22.77
C LEU A 320 -10.53 -12.65 -21.45
N ARG A 321 -11.86 -12.68 -21.34
CA ARG A 321 -12.57 -12.34 -20.08
C ARG A 321 -12.13 -13.25 -18.93
N PHE A 322 -12.01 -14.56 -19.19
CA PHE A 322 -11.51 -15.52 -18.21
C PHE A 322 -10.08 -15.16 -17.76
N LEU A 323 -9.15 -14.95 -18.69
CA LEU A 323 -7.76 -14.60 -18.36
C LEU A 323 -7.63 -13.30 -17.55
N MET A 324 -8.58 -12.38 -17.71
CA MET A 324 -8.61 -11.09 -17.00
C MET A 324 -9.45 -11.12 -15.71
N SER A 325 -9.95 -12.28 -15.29
CA SER A 325 -10.84 -12.44 -14.14
C SER A 325 -10.12 -12.90 -12.86
N ASP A 326 -10.84 -12.89 -11.74
CA ASP A 326 -10.35 -13.40 -10.46
C ASP A 326 -10.19 -14.95 -10.43
N GLU A 327 -10.58 -15.66 -11.50
CA GLU A 327 -10.34 -17.12 -11.66
C GLU A 327 -8.94 -17.44 -12.19
N ASN A 328 -8.25 -16.44 -12.73
CA ASN A 328 -6.87 -16.59 -13.23
C ASN A 328 -5.90 -15.62 -12.56
N PRO A 329 -5.86 -15.56 -11.22
CA PRO A 329 -4.96 -14.67 -10.52
C PRO A 329 -3.52 -15.19 -10.63
N PRO A 330 -2.51 -14.30 -10.67
CA PRO A 330 -1.11 -14.72 -10.63
C PRO A 330 -0.67 -15.19 -9.23
N VAL A 331 -1.52 -15.04 -8.21
CA VAL A 331 -1.25 -15.37 -6.81
C VAL A 331 -2.42 -16.12 -6.19
N PHE A 332 -2.13 -16.88 -5.13
CA PHE A 332 -3.13 -17.56 -4.31
C PHE A 332 -3.94 -16.54 -3.50
N LEU A 333 -5.18 -16.28 -3.93
CA LEU A 333 -6.03 -15.26 -3.31
C LEU A 333 -6.45 -15.60 -1.86
N ASP A 334 -6.47 -16.89 -1.51
CA ASP A 334 -6.72 -17.40 -0.16
C ASP A 334 -5.54 -17.14 0.81
N ARG A 335 -4.36 -16.80 0.28
CA ARG A 335 -3.14 -16.50 1.04
C ARG A 335 -2.84 -15.00 1.16
N ILE A 336 -3.74 -14.14 0.69
CA ILE A 336 -3.62 -12.68 0.86
C ILE A 336 -3.93 -12.29 2.32
N GLU A 337 -4.89 -12.98 2.93
CA GLU A 337 -5.20 -12.81 4.34
C GLU A 337 -4.24 -13.61 5.21
N LEU A 338 -4.28 -13.37 6.52
CA LEU A 338 -3.47 -14.08 7.48
C LEU A 338 -3.79 -15.60 7.44
N TYR A 339 -2.90 -16.38 6.82
CA TYR A 339 -3.00 -17.84 6.69
C TYR A 339 -1.90 -18.60 7.43
N GLN A 340 -0.85 -17.88 7.85
CA GLN A 340 0.31 -18.47 8.53
C GLN A 340 -0.05 -18.80 9.98
N ASP A 341 0.60 -19.83 10.52
CA ASP A 341 0.58 -20.11 11.95
C ASP A 341 1.25 -18.97 12.71
N MET A 342 0.54 -18.35 13.66
CA MET A 342 1.01 -17.21 14.46
C MET A 342 1.24 -17.59 15.93
N ASP A 343 1.33 -18.89 16.22
CA ASP A 343 1.56 -19.46 17.55
C ASP A 343 2.99 -20.01 17.75
N GLN A 344 3.86 -19.96 16.74
CA GLN A 344 5.29 -20.27 16.91
C GLN A 344 6.00 -19.19 17.74
N PRO A 345 7.18 -19.48 18.32
CA PRO A 345 7.99 -18.48 19.01
C PRO A 345 8.34 -17.29 18.11
N LEU A 346 8.42 -16.08 18.69
CA LEU A 346 8.64 -14.84 17.92
C LEU A 346 9.87 -14.87 17.00
N CYS A 347 10.93 -15.59 17.38
CA CYS A 347 12.16 -15.73 16.58
C CYS A 347 12.00 -16.55 15.28
N HIS A 348 10.84 -17.17 15.04
CA HIS A 348 10.56 -17.93 13.82
C HIS A 348 9.99 -17.06 12.67
N TYR A 349 9.77 -15.77 12.92
CA TYR A 349 9.10 -14.87 11.97
C TYR A 349 10.04 -13.80 11.45
N TYR A 350 9.91 -13.47 10.17
CA TYR A 350 10.41 -12.20 9.65
C TYR A 350 9.50 -11.07 10.10
N ILE A 351 10.10 -10.05 10.72
CA ILE A 351 9.38 -8.89 11.26
C ILE A 351 9.72 -7.67 10.41
N ASN A 352 8.71 -7.03 9.83
CA ASN A 352 8.87 -5.78 9.10
C ASN A 352 9.40 -4.69 10.04
N SER A 353 10.58 -4.15 9.72
CA SER A 353 11.40 -3.34 10.64
C SER A 353 11.91 -2.08 9.96
N SER A 354 11.89 -0.96 10.69
CA SER A 354 12.33 0.36 10.25
C SER A 354 13.55 0.81 11.04
N HIS A 355 14.52 1.39 10.35
CA HIS A 355 15.75 1.96 10.89
C HIS A 355 15.70 3.48 10.83
N ASN A 356 16.17 4.16 11.87
CA ASN A 356 16.11 5.62 12.04
C ASN A 356 14.74 6.21 11.65
N THR A 357 13.67 5.60 12.17
CA THR A 357 12.27 5.81 11.75
C THR A 357 11.86 7.29 11.72
N TYR A 358 12.42 8.10 12.59
CA TYR A 358 12.13 9.53 12.72
C TYR A 358 12.57 10.37 11.52
N LEU A 359 13.53 9.91 10.70
CA LEU A 359 14.04 10.67 9.57
C LEU A 359 13.13 10.55 8.35
N THR A 360 12.79 11.69 7.74
CA THR A 360 12.00 11.73 6.49
C THR A 360 12.86 11.98 5.25
N GLY A 361 14.18 11.91 5.37
CA GLY A 361 15.11 12.29 4.32
C GLY A 361 16.53 11.80 4.56
N ARG A 362 17.51 12.69 4.40
CA ARG A 362 18.95 12.37 4.51
C ARG A 362 19.34 12.03 5.95
N GLN A 363 20.41 11.23 6.10
CA GLN A 363 21.00 10.89 7.41
C GLN A 363 21.71 12.10 8.06
N TYR A 364 22.19 13.05 7.26
CA TYR A 364 22.83 14.28 7.72
C TYR A 364 22.03 15.49 7.24
N GLY A 365 21.80 16.45 8.13
CA GLY A 365 21.00 17.65 7.85
C GLY A 365 19.52 17.34 7.53
N GLY A 366 19.06 16.14 7.85
CA GLY A 366 17.71 15.67 7.56
C GLY A 366 16.66 16.22 8.51
N LYS A 367 15.40 16.22 8.06
CA LYS A 367 14.26 16.53 8.92
C LYS A 367 13.82 15.29 9.68
N SER A 368 13.70 15.43 10.99
CA SER A 368 13.01 14.46 11.84
C SER A 368 11.53 14.82 11.96
N SER A 369 10.67 13.82 12.06
CA SER A 369 9.22 13.99 12.17
C SER A 369 8.63 13.01 13.18
N SER A 370 7.59 13.42 13.90
CA SER A 370 6.77 12.50 14.67
C SER A 370 5.72 11.80 13.79
N GLU A 371 5.26 12.45 12.73
CA GLU A 371 4.22 11.93 11.83
C GLU A 371 4.68 10.66 11.08
N ILE A 372 5.95 10.54 10.73
CA ILE A 372 6.49 9.38 9.99
C ILE A 372 6.32 8.06 10.76
N TYR A 373 6.33 8.09 12.10
CA TYR A 373 6.04 6.90 12.92
C TYR A 373 4.64 6.36 12.67
N ARG A 374 3.65 7.24 12.49
CA ARG A 374 2.28 6.84 12.13
C ARG A 374 2.28 6.11 10.81
N GLN A 375 2.93 6.69 9.81
CA GLN A 375 2.92 6.20 8.43
C GLN A 375 3.62 4.85 8.33
N VAL A 376 4.75 4.70 9.00
CA VAL A 376 5.48 3.44 9.12
C VAL A 376 4.61 2.37 9.80
N LEU A 377 3.92 2.69 10.89
CA LEU A 377 3.02 1.73 11.55
C LEU A 377 1.77 1.40 10.71
N LEU A 378 1.18 2.38 10.02
CA LEU A 378 0.06 2.21 9.10
C LEU A 378 0.44 1.39 7.85
N SER A 379 1.71 1.40 7.45
CA SER A 379 2.22 0.52 6.39
C SER A 379 2.33 -0.96 6.82
N GLY A 380 2.24 -1.23 8.12
CA GLY A 380 2.35 -2.58 8.70
C GLY A 380 3.71 -2.89 9.34
N CYS A 381 4.63 -1.92 9.42
CA CYS A 381 5.91 -2.10 10.13
C CYS A 381 5.66 -2.39 11.62
N ARG A 382 6.42 -3.32 12.21
CA ARG A 382 6.25 -3.84 13.59
C ARG A 382 7.48 -3.63 14.47
N CYS A 383 8.62 -3.21 13.94
CA CYS A 383 9.78 -2.79 14.73
C CYS A 383 10.22 -1.41 14.29
N ILE A 384 10.25 -0.45 15.21
CA ILE A 384 10.60 0.94 14.94
C ILE A 384 11.67 1.43 15.90
N GLU A 385 12.59 2.22 15.37
CA GLU A 385 13.73 2.78 16.09
C GLU A 385 13.49 4.21 16.59
N LEU A 386 14.00 4.50 17.80
CA LEU A 386 13.93 5.79 18.50
C LEU A 386 15.30 6.14 19.11
N ASP A 387 16.00 7.10 18.50
CA ASP A 387 17.29 7.60 18.97
C ASP A 387 17.09 8.71 20.00
N CYS A 388 17.19 8.36 21.28
CA CYS A 388 16.78 9.20 22.39
C CYS A 388 17.97 10.00 22.94
N TRP A 389 17.83 11.32 22.98
CA TRP A 389 18.86 12.25 23.47
C TRP A 389 18.28 13.23 24.50
N ASP A 390 19.16 13.79 25.34
CA ASP A 390 18.79 14.90 26.21
C ASP A 390 18.52 16.17 25.37
N GLY A 391 17.37 16.80 25.58
CA GLY A 391 17.04 18.07 24.93
C GLY A 391 18.01 19.19 25.33
N THR A 392 18.34 20.04 24.36
CA THR A 392 19.23 21.19 24.53
C THR A 392 18.49 22.51 24.25
N GLY A 393 19.09 23.66 24.61
CA GLY A 393 18.49 24.97 24.39
C GLY A 393 17.10 25.11 25.01
N ASP A 394 16.11 25.45 24.18
CA ASP A 394 14.71 25.62 24.59
C ASP A 394 14.03 24.30 24.99
N ASN A 395 14.60 23.15 24.60
CA ASN A 395 14.10 21.81 24.92
C ASN A 395 14.78 21.23 26.18
N LYS A 396 15.56 22.03 26.90
CA LYS A 396 16.35 21.56 28.04
C LYS A 396 15.49 20.87 29.09
N GLY A 397 15.89 19.66 29.44
CA GLY A 397 15.21 18.84 30.44
C GLY A 397 14.06 18.01 29.90
N GLU A 398 13.76 18.02 28.60
CA GLU A 398 12.86 17.05 27.97
C GLU A 398 13.67 16.06 27.10
N PRO A 399 13.27 14.78 27.04
CA PRO A 399 13.85 13.83 26.10
C PRO A 399 13.39 14.14 24.67
N ILE A 400 14.34 14.11 23.74
CA ILE A 400 14.11 14.35 22.31
C ILE A 400 14.54 13.13 21.49
N ILE A 401 14.11 13.09 20.22
CA ILE A 401 14.58 12.13 19.22
C ILE A 401 15.24 12.89 18.07
N THR A 402 16.47 12.48 17.73
CA THR A 402 17.27 13.07 16.65
C THR A 402 18.43 12.15 16.28
N HIS A 403 19.05 12.37 15.12
CA HIS A 403 20.30 11.71 14.78
C HIS A 403 21.47 12.52 15.36
N GLY A 404 22.10 11.97 16.41
CA GLY A 404 23.11 12.67 17.19
C GLY A 404 24.26 13.20 16.32
N LYS A 405 24.69 14.44 16.59
CA LYS A 405 25.82 15.11 15.90
C LYS A 405 25.68 15.22 14.37
N ALA A 406 24.49 14.98 13.79
CA ALA A 406 24.28 14.95 12.34
C ALA A 406 23.52 16.17 11.79
N MET A 407 23.34 17.23 12.58
CA MET A 407 22.59 18.46 12.23
C MET A 407 21.13 18.20 11.79
N CYS A 408 20.52 17.11 12.25
CA CYS A 408 19.10 16.84 12.01
C CYS A 408 18.20 17.67 12.95
N THR A 409 16.94 17.89 12.56
CA THR A 409 15.98 18.56 13.45
C THR A 409 15.55 17.65 14.59
N ASP A 410 15.14 18.22 15.72
CA ASP A 410 14.68 17.46 16.88
C ASP A 410 13.16 17.31 16.89
N VAL A 411 12.66 16.20 17.43
CA VAL A 411 11.25 16.02 17.80
C VAL A 411 11.13 15.55 19.24
N PHE A 412 10.07 15.96 19.95
CA PHE A 412 9.88 15.53 21.33
C PHE A 412 9.56 14.03 21.38
N PHE A 413 10.23 13.33 22.30
CA PHE A 413 9.98 11.91 22.54
C PHE A 413 8.51 11.65 22.90
N LYS A 414 7.92 12.52 23.72
CA LYS A 414 6.51 12.43 24.14
C LYS A 414 5.55 12.45 22.94
N ASP A 415 5.79 13.34 21.97
CA ASP A 415 4.94 13.46 20.79
C ASP A 415 5.03 12.21 19.92
N VAL A 416 6.22 11.62 19.78
CA VAL A 416 6.42 10.35 19.09
C VAL A 416 5.64 9.21 19.77
N LEU A 417 5.66 9.12 21.10
CA LEU A 417 4.88 8.09 21.81
C LEU A 417 3.37 8.25 21.60
N LEU A 418 2.85 9.47 21.54
CA LEU A 418 1.44 9.72 21.23
C LEU A 418 1.08 9.23 19.82
N GLN A 419 1.95 9.45 18.83
CA GLN A 419 1.76 8.93 17.48
C GLN A 419 1.75 7.40 17.43
N ILE A 420 2.67 6.77 18.16
CA ILE A 420 2.76 5.31 18.26
C ILE A 420 1.49 4.74 18.92
N ARG A 421 1.04 5.31 20.05
CA ARG A 421 -0.16 4.87 20.77
C ARG A 421 -1.38 4.82 19.84
N ASP A 422 -1.56 5.85 19.02
CA ASP A 422 -2.73 6.00 18.18
C ASP A 422 -2.74 5.06 16.97
N THR A 423 -1.57 4.61 16.51
CA THR A 423 -1.44 3.89 15.23
C THR A 423 -0.87 2.48 15.33
N ALA A 424 -0.24 2.11 16.46
CA ALA A 424 0.44 0.83 16.65
C ALA A 424 -0.42 -0.35 16.21
N PHE A 425 -1.71 -0.34 16.54
CA PHE A 425 -2.65 -1.44 16.25
C PHE A 425 -3.77 -1.08 15.27
N ALA A 426 -3.61 0.00 14.49
CA ALA A 426 -4.64 0.44 13.55
C ALA A 426 -4.82 -0.53 12.36
N ARG A 427 -3.74 -1.19 11.93
CA ARG A 427 -3.70 -2.06 10.74
C ARG A 427 -3.35 -3.52 11.02
N SER A 428 -2.74 -3.78 12.17
CA SER A 428 -2.32 -5.10 12.60
C SER A 428 -2.37 -5.17 14.11
N ASP A 429 -3.01 -6.21 14.66
CA ASP A 429 -3.08 -6.44 16.11
C ASP A 429 -1.81 -7.12 16.67
N PHE A 430 -0.84 -7.48 15.83
CA PHE A 430 0.41 -8.12 16.26
C PHE A 430 1.35 -7.13 16.97
N PRO A 431 2.27 -7.64 17.82
CA PRO A 431 3.11 -6.80 18.68
C PRO A 431 3.94 -5.77 17.91
N VAL A 432 4.22 -4.65 18.59
CA VAL A 432 5.16 -3.62 18.12
C VAL A 432 6.38 -3.61 19.03
N ILE A 433 7.58 -3.58 18.44
CA ILE A 433 8.86 -3.49 19.13
C ILE A 433 9.41 -2.08 18.96
N LEU A 434 9.75 -1.43 20.07
CA LEU A 434 10.43 -0.14 20.09
C LEU A 434 11.92 -0.37 20.37
N SER A 435 12.77 -0.15 19.38
CA SER A 435 14.22 -0.20 19.50
C SER A 435 14.72 1.16 19.99
N PHE A 436 15.11 1.25 21.26
CA PHE A 436 15.65 2.48 21.83
C PHE A 436 17.17 2.50 21.68
N GLU A 437 17.68 3.53 21.02
CA GLU A 437 19.09 3.92 21.11
C GLU A 437 19.20 5.04 22.15
N ASN A 438 19.57 4.70 23.39
CA ASN A 438 19.43 5.57 24.53
C ASN A 438 20.74 6.30 24.89
N HIS A 439 20.73 7.63 24.74
CA HIS A 439 21.81 8.55 25.11
C HIS A 439 21.39 9.59 26.17
N CYS A 440 20.24 9.37 26.83
CA CYS A 440 19.70 10.30 27.81
C CYS A 440 20.35 10.15 29.19
N SER A 441 20.47 11.26 29.92
CA SER A 441 20.76 11.31 31.35
C SER A 441 19.75 10.52 32.19
N LYS A 442 20.12 10.09 33.40
CA LYS A 442 19.23 9.37 34.33
C LYS A 442 17.89 10.12 34.53
N SER A 443 17.92 11.43 34.72
CA SER A 443 16.70 12.25 34.89
C SER A 443 15.73 12.11 33.70
N ASN A 444 16.25 12.21 32.47
CA ASN A 444 15.44 12.04 31.28
C ASN A 444 15.03 10.58 31.03
N GLN A 445 15.84 9.60 31.41
CA GLN A 445 15.43 8.18 31.38
C GLN A 445 14.21 7.92 32.27
N HIS A 446 14.15 8.52 33.46
CA HIS A 446 12.95 8.44 34.32
C HIS A 446 11.73 9.07 33.65
N LYS A 447 11.90 10.23 32.99
CA LYS A 447 10.83 10.86 32.22
C LYS A 447 10.37 9.98 31.05
N MET A 448 11.29 9.38 30.31
CA MET A 448 10.98 8.45 29.21
C MET A 448 10.16 7.26 29.72
N ALA A 449 10.61 6.61 30.81
CA ALA A 449 9.89 5.50 31.43
C ALA A 449 8.48 5.92 31.88
N LYS A 450 8.36 7.08 32.53
CA LYS A 450 7.08 7.65 32.94
C LYS A 450 6.16 7.89 31.74
N TYR A 451 6.66 8.50 30.67
CA TYR A 451 5.88 8.73 29.46
C TYR A 451 5.43 7.41 28.81
N CYS A 452 6.30 6.40 28.70
CA CYS A 452 5.92 5.08 28.20
C CYS A 452 4.78 4.46 29.03
N MET A 453 4.88 4.49 30.36
CA MET A 453 3.86 3.94 31.25
C MET A 453 2.52 4.69 31.14
N GLU A 454 2.55 6.03 31.15
CA GLU A 454 1.35 6.87 31.08
C GLU A 454 0.66 6.81 29.71
N ILE A 455 1.43 6.82 28.62
CA ILE A 455 0.90 6.91 27.26
C ILE A 455 0.44 5.55 26.72
N PHE A 456 1.23 4.50 26.93
CA PHE A 456 0.90 3.17 26.42
C PHE A 456 0.00 2.38 27.37
N GLY A 457 0.04 2.64 28.67
CA GLY A 457 -0.79 1.96 29.65
C GLY A 457 -0.75 0.44 29.50
N GLU A 458 -1.91 -0.18 29.31
CA GLU A 458 -2.04 -1.64 29.13
C GLU A 458 -1.41 -2.19 27.85
N MET A 459 -1.13 -1.34 26.85
CA MET A 459 -0.42 -1.76 25.64
C MET A 459 1.05 -2.10 25.96
N LEU A 460 1.65 -1.45 26.96
CA LEU A 460 3.03 -1.72 27.32
C LEU A 460 3.16 -3.08 28.01
N LEU A 461 4.03 -3.95 27.49
CA LEU A 461 4.41 -5.18 28.17
C LEU A 461 5.47 -4.87 29.23
N SER A 462 5.02 -4.54 30.45
CA SER A 462 5.89 -4.15 31.56
C SER A 462 6.39 -5.31 32.43
N LYS A 463 5.77 -6.49 32.33
CA LYS A 463 6.13 -7.70 33.06
C LYS A 463 6.11 -8.91 32.14
N PRO A 464 6.98 -9.91 32.37
CA PRO A 464 6.89 -11.18 31.66
C PRO A 464 5.57 -11.89 31.99
N PHE A 465 5.15 -12.78 31.11
CA PHE A 465 4.03 -13.66 31.41
C PHE A 465 4.48 -14.82 32.31
N ASP A 466 3.59 -15.32 33.17
CA ASP A 466 3.90 -16.43 34.08
C ASP A 466 4.31 -17.71 33.32
N ASP A 467 3.73 -17.92 32.13
CA ASP A 467 4.01 -19.05 31.23
C ASP A 467 5.26 -18.83 30.34
N TYR A 468 5.89 -17.66 30.41
CA TYR A 468 7.10 -17.30 29.65
C TYR A 468 8.09 -16.56 30.55
N ALA A 469 8.54 -17.23 31.60
CA ALA A 469 9.56 -16.72 32.50
C ALA A 469 10.87 -16.41 31.75
N LEU A 470 11.59 -15.38 32.22
CA LEU A 470 12.86 -14.93 31.62
C LEU A 470 14.02 -15.81 32.09
N GLU A 471 13.94 -17.12 31.82
CA GLU A 471 14.92 -18.13 32.21
C GLU A 471 15.54 -18.81 30.98
N PRO A 472 16.81 -19.26 31.04
CA PRO A 472 17.44 -19.96 29.93
C PRO A 472 16.66 -21.20 29.49
N GLY A 473 16.46 -21.34 28.18
CA GLY A 473 15.73 -22.46 27.59
C GLY A 473 14.21 -22.27 27.48
N VAL A 474 13.64 -21.22 28.10
CA VAL A 474 12.24 -20.84 27.87
C VAL A 474 12.13 -20.11 26.52
N PRO A 475 11.26 -20.55 25.59
CA PRO A 475 11.11 -19.90 24.28
C PRO A 475 10.47 -18.52 24.39
N LEU A 476 10.62 -17.69 23.35
CA LEU A 476 9.89 -16.42 23.27
C LEU A 476 8.38 -16.66 23.07
N PRO A 477 7.51 -15.80 23.64
CA PRO A 477 6.08 -15.87 23.36
C PRO A 477 5.76 -15.72 21.88
N SER A 478 4.64 -16.30 21.44
CA SER A 478 4.18 -16.17 20.05
C SER A 478 3.62 -14.78 19.74
N PRO A 479 3.57 -14.38 18.45
CA PRO A 479 2.87 -13.17 18.04
C PRO A 479 1.41 -13.10 18.52
N ASN A 480 0.70 -14.24 18.54
CA ASN A 480 -0.65 -14.31 19.08
C ASN A 480 -0.72 -14.02 20.58
N ARG A 481 0.23 -14.55 21.37
CA ARG A 481 0.31 -14.28 22.81
C ARG A 481 0.62 -12.81 23.10
N LEU A 482 1.36 -12.15 22.21
CA LEU A 482 1.79 -10.76 22.30
C LEU A 482 0.84 -9.77 21.58
N ARG A 483 -0.39 -10.19 21.22
CA ARG A 483 -1.34 -9.29 20.55
C ARG A 483 -1.57 -8.00 21.33
N ARG A 484 -1.54 -6.89 20.60
CA ARG A 484 -1.75 -5.53 21.10
C ARG A 484 -0.78 -5.14 22.22
N LYS A 485 0.43 -5.74 22.22
CA LYS A 485 1.51 -5.39 23.14
C LYS A 485 2.63 -4.62 22.45
N ILE A 486 3.18 -3.66 23.18
CA ILE A 486 4.36 -2.87 22.84
C ILE A 486 5.51 -3.38 23.70
N LEU A 487 6.58 -3.82 23.06
CA LEU A 487 7.80 -4.31 23.69
C LEU A 487 8.87 -3.23 23.58
N ILE A 488 9.66 -3.04 24.64
CA ILE A 488 10.80 -2.14 24.64
C ILE A 488 12.08 -2.97 24.52
N LYS A 489 12.86 -2.70 23.48
CA LYS A 489 14.25 -3.16 23.34
C LYS A 489 15.14 -2.02 23.81
N ASN A 490 15.76 -2.17 24.98
CA ASN A 490 16.75 -1.26 25.53
C ASN A 490 17.77 -2.05 26.37
N LYS A 491 18.89 -1.42 26.73
CA LYS A 491 19.86 -2.01 27.67
C LYS A 491 19.18 -2.30 29.01
N ARG A 492 19.52 -3.43 29.61
CA ARG A 492 19.03 -3.88 30.93
C ARG A 492 20.21 -4.08 31.87
N LEU A 493 20.01 -3.80 33.15
CA LEU A 493 21.00 -4.11 34.18
C LEU A 493 21.11 -5.63 34.38
N LYS A 494 22.22 -6.08 34.98
CA LYS A 494 22.36 -7.48 35.43
C LYS A 494 21.22 -7.81 36.40
N ALA A 495 20.64 -9.01 36.28
CA ALA A 495 19.40 -9.38 36.97
C ALA A 495 19.43 -9.17 38.50
N ASP A 496 20.56 -9.45 39.14
CA ASP A 496 20.71 -9.27 40.59
C ASP A 496 20.71 -7.78 40.99
N ILE A 497 21.39 -6.94 40.20
CA ILE A 497 21.45 -5.48 40.40
C ILE A 497 20.07 -4.87 40.16
N GLU A 498 19.42 -5.25 39.06
CA GLU A 498 18.08 -4.78 38.72
C GLU A 498 17.08 -5.11 39.83
N ARG A 499 17.11 -6.34 40.34
CA ARG A 499 16.23 -6.76 41.43
C ARG A 499 16.47 -5.92 42.68
N HIS A 500 17.73 -5.71 43.06
CA HIS A 500 18.08 -4.91 44.23
C HIS A 500 17.62 -3.46 44.09
N GLN A 501 17.94 -2.81 42.97
CA GLN A 501 17.55 -1.43 42.69
C GLN A 501 16.03 -1.27 42.58
N LEU A 502 15.32 -2.23 42.00
CA LEU A 502 13.87 -2.21 41.93
C LEU A 502 13.23 -2.37 43.31
N GLU A 503 13.73 -3.29 44.16
CA GLU A 503 13.27 -3.46 45.54
C GLU A 503 13.52 -2.19 46.38
N GLN A 504 14.68 -1.54 46.21
CA GLN A 504 15.02 -0.27 46.86
C GLN A 504 14.12 0.87 46.36
N PHE A 505 13.91 0.99 45.05
CA PHE A 505 13.01 1.98 44.47
C PHE A 505 11.57 1.82 44.97
N LEU A 506 11.06 0.58 45.02
CA LEU A 506 9.72 0.30 45.53
C LEU A 506 9.58 0.58 47.03
N ARG A 507 10.67 0.46 47.81
CA ARG A 507 10.68 0.71 49.26
C ARG A 507 10.87 2.18 49.63
N GLU A 508 11.75 2.88 48.91
CA GLU A 508 12.28 4.20 49.32
C GLU A 508 12.00 5.31 48.31
N GLY A 509 11.49 4.97 47.12
CA GLY A 509 11.19 5.93 46.04
C GLY A 509 12.44 6.58 45.44
N LYS A 510 13.63 6.01 45.67
CA LYS A 510 14.93 6.53 45.19
C LYS A 510 15.73 5.40 44.53
N LEU A 511 16.43 5.74 43.46
CA LEU A 511 17.40 4.88 42.78
C LEU A 511 18.79 5.48 43.01
N ASP A 512 19.76 4.67 43.41
CA ASP A 512 21.11 5.15 43.67
C ASP A 512 21.79 5.65 42.38
N GLU A 513 22.31 6.87 42.42
CA GLU A 513 22.89 7.55 41.26
C GLU A 513 24.33 7.09 40.96
N GLU A 514 24.95 6.27 41.80
CA GLU A 514 26.42 6.11 41.84
C GLU A 514 27.01 4.95 41.03
N ASP A 515 26.21 4.00 40.52
CA ASP A 515 26.77 2.85 39.78
C ASP A 515 26.75 3.05 38.25
N GLU A 516 27.62 3.91 37.74
CA GLU A 516 28.06 3.86 36.33
C GLU A 516 29.24 2.87 36.22
N VAL A 517 28.98 1.65 35.76
CA VAL A 517 30.07 0.83 35.20
C VAL A 517 30.22 1.24 33.74
N ASN A 518 31.33 1.92 33.45
CA ASN A 518 31.70 2.36 32.10
C ASN A 518 32.14 1.12 31.28
N GLU A 519 31.18 0.30 30.82
CA GLU A 519 31.48 -0.86 29.97
C GLU A 519 31.59 -0.40 28.50
N THR A 520 32.84 -0.26 28.05
CA THR A 520 33.20 -0.20 26.63
C THR A 520 32.92 -1.57 25.99
N PRO A 521 32.57 -1.62 24.69
CA PRO A 521 32.22 -2.88 24.04
C PRO A 521 33.49 -3.72 23.81
N GLU A 522 33.75 -4.69 24.69
CA GLU A 522 34.64 -5.80 24.34
C GLU A 522 33.93 -6.72 23.35
N LEU A 523 34.43 -6.70 22.11
CA LEU A 523 34.16 -7.70 21.10
C LEU A 523 34.65 -9.06 21.63
N VAL A 524 33.72 -10.00 21.81
CA VAL A 524 34.05 -11.40 22.13
C VAL A 524 34.70 -12.02 20.89
N GLY A 525 36.03 -11.99 20.86
CA GLY A 525 36.87 -12.69 19.88
C GLY A 525 37.22 -14.09 20.39
N GLU A 526 36.98 -15.07 19.53
CA GLU A 526 37.19 -16.50 19.75
C GLU A 526 38.62 -16.87 20.18
N GLU A 527 38.72 -17.87 21.05
CA GLU A 527 39.96 -18.56 21.43
C GLU A 527 40.70 -19.11 20.19
N LEU A 528 41.93 -18.66 19.93
CA LEU A 528 42.92 -19.47 19.22
C LEU A 528 44.34 -19.22 19.75
N ALA A 529 45.05 -20.33 19.95
CA ALA A 529 46.28 -20.49 20.72
C ALA A 529 47.52 -19.75 20.18
N SER A 530 48.39 -19.32 21.11
CA SER A 530 49.78 -18.90 20.84
C SER A 530 50.67 -20.06 20.37
N PRO A 531 51.80 -19.77 19.69
CA PRO A 531 53.06 -19.72 20.45
C PRO A 531 54.04 -18.60 20.06
N ARG A 532 54.59 -17.97 21.12
CA ARG A 532 55.96 -17.48 21.40
C ARG A 532 56.95 -17.22 20.24
N THR A 533 57.58 -16.03 20.26
CA THR A 533 59.03 -15.76 20.54
C THR A 533 59.26 -14.23 20.50
N GLU A 534 59.62 -13.60 21.62
CA GLU A 534 60.96 -13.06 21.96
C GLU A 534 61.50 -11.93 21.05
N GLY A 535 61.88 -10.78 21.66
CA GLY A 535 62.93 -9.91 21.11
C GLY A 535 62.70 -8.40 21.08
N THR A 536 62.82 -7.75 22.24
CA THR A 536 63.54 -6.47 22.51
C THR A 536 63.75 -5.39 21.42
N SER A 537 63.26 -4.19 21.79
CA SER A 537 63.97 -2.90 21.92
C SER A 537 64.31 -1.98 20.72
N SER A 538 64.09 -0.69 21.01
CA SER A 538 64.75 0.57 20.58
C SER A 538 64.37 1.23 19.24
N THR A 539 63.46 2.23 19.34
CA THR A 539 63.64 3.71 19.12
C THR A 539 64.70 4.22 18.11
N PRO A 540 64.63 5.49 17.66
CA PRO A 540 63.47 6.33 17.27
C PRO A 540 63.75 7.23 16.02
N ALA A 541 62.76 8.07 15.71
CA ALA A 541 62.89 9.48 15.29
C ALA A 541 62.94 9.87 13.79
N ASP A 542 62.27 11.01 13.59
CA ASP A 542 62.38 12.07 12.58
C ASP A 542 61.19 12.07 11.60
N ASP A 543 60.16 12.86 11.90
CA ASP A 543 60.05 14.33 11.69
C ASP A 543 59.78 14.62 10.20
N ASP A 544 58.56 15.10 9.91
CA ASP A 544 58.37 16.43 9.34
C ASP A 544 56.87 16.73 9.18
N ASP A 545 56.50 17.88 9.72
CA ASP A 545 55.27 18.62 9.50
C ASP A 545 55.07 18.95 8.01
N ASP A 546 53.82 18.99 7.55
CA ASP A 546 53.26 20.19 6.93
C ASP A 546 51.77 19.98 6.60
N ASP A 547 50.96 20.86 7.21
CA ASP A 547 49.62 21.22 6.77
C ASP A 547 49.67 21.78 5.34
N ASP A 548 48.74 21.36 4.47
CA ASP A 548 47.98 22.36 3.72
C ASP A 548 46.68 21.78 3.16
N ASP A 549 45.60 22.52 3.46
CA ASP A 549 44.29 22.43 2.83
C ASP A 549 44.41 22.68 1.32
N THR A 550 43.72 21.88 0.50
CA THR A 550 43.08 22.41 -0.72
C THR A 550 41.95 21.49 -1.15
N SER A 551 40.75 22.06 -1.04
CA SER A 551 39.53 21.64 -1.71
C SER A 551 39.71 21.65 -3.22
N ASP A 552 39.27 20.59 -3.91
CA ASP A 552 38.77 20.69 -5.28
C ASP A 552 37.56 19.78 -5.44
N ASP A 553 36.40 20.45 -5.54
CA ASP A 553 35.15 19.93 -6.07
C ASP A 553 35.30 19.64 -7.56
N ASP A 554 34.89 18.47 -8.02
CA ASP A 554 34.55 18.24 -9.42
C ASP A 554 33.25 17.42 -9.53
N ASP A 555 32.16 18.16 -9.75
CA ASP A 555 30.86 17.71 -10.22
C ASP A 555 30.86 17.69 -11.76
N PRO A 556 30.54 16.56 -12.43
CA PRO A 556 30.12 16.61 -13.82
C PRO A 556 28.59 16.72 -13.90
N SER A 557 28.18 17.95 -14.18
CA SER A 557 26.90 18.39 -14.72
C SER A 557 26.18 17.38 -15.64
N VAL A 558 24.90 17.13 -15.33
CA VAL A 558 23.95 16.44 -16.21
C VAL A 558 23.32 17.44 -17.18
N GLU A 559 23.71 17.37 -18.45
CA GLU A 559 22.96 17.99 -19.54
C GLU A 559 21.71 17.18 -19.88
N THR A 560 20.56 17.85 -19.77
CA THR A 560 19.27 17.46 -20.31
C THR A 560 19.30 17.36 -21.84
N SER A 561 18.92 16.21 -22.42
CA SER A 561 17.99 16.15 -23.56
C SER A 561 17.60 14.73 -24.02
N MET A 562 16.31 14.60 -24.33
CA MET A 562 15.66 13.68 -25.30
C MET A 562 15.36 12.21 -24.95
N ASN A 563 14.04 11.92 -24.95
CA ASN A 563 13.34 10.90 -25.77
C ASN A 563 14.10 9.60 -26.09
N VAL A 564 13.54 8.45 -25.69
CA VAL A 564 13.05 7.35 -26.59
C VAL A 564 12.70 6.10 -25.75
N ASN A 565 11.59 5.47 -26.12
CA ASN A 565 11.17 4.11 -25.77
C ASN A 565 12.31 3.07 -25.85
N GLN A 566 12.40 2.13 -24.91
CA GLN A 566 12.20 0.69 -25.16
C GLN A 566 12.56 -0.15 -23.93
N HIS A 567 11.79 -1.23 -23.79
CA HIS A 567 12.04 -2.49 -23.10
C HIS A 567 13.45 -2.74 -22.56
N ASP A 568 13.53 -3.13 -21.28
CA ASP A 568 14.44 -4.20 -20.87
C ASP A 568 13.71 -5.19 -19.96
N VAL A 569 13.62 -6.41 -20.47
CA VAL A 569 13.18 -7.61 -19.78
C VAL A 569 14.41 -8.12 -19.03
N LEU A 570 14.36 -8.15 -17.70
CA LEU A 570 15.38 -8.86 -16.92
C LEU A 570 15.23 -10.36 -17.20
N ALA A 571 16.10 -10.86 -18.08
CA ALA A 571 16.28 -12.27 -18.35
C ALA A 571 16.85 -12.96 -17.11
N VAL A 572 16.07 -13.88 -16.53
CA VAL A 572 16.55 -14.85 -15.53
C VAL A 572 17.36 -15.93 -16.27
N PRO A 573 18.59 -16.28 -15.84
CA PRO A 573 19.35 -17.35 -16.49
C PRO A 573 18.72 -18.72 -16.21
N LEU A 574 18.45 -19.49 -17.27
CA LEU A 574 18.12 -20.91 -17.17
C LEU A 574 19.36 -21.72 -16.72
N PRO A 575 19.20 -22.78 -15.91
CA PRO A 575 20.32 -23.63 -15.53
C PRO A 575 20.79 -24.50 -16.71
N VAL A 576 22.10 -24.57 -16.86
CA VAL A 576 22.84 -25.36 -17.85
C VAL A 576 22.64 -26.86 -17.59
N SER A 577 22.28 -27.59 -18.64
CA SER A 577 22.23 -29.05 -18.65
C SER A 577 23.64 -29.64 -18.51
N GLU A 578 23.91 -30.42 -17.47
CA GLU A 578 25.11 -31.26 -17.44
C GLU A 578 24.92 -32.49 -18.33
N ARG A 579 25.82 -32.58 -19.32
CA ARG A 579 26.01 -33.72 -20.21
C ARG A 579 26.53 -34.92 -19.42
N SER A 580 25.76 -35.99 -19.43
CA SER A 580 26.19 -37.35 -19.09
C SER A 580 27.40 -37.78 -19.94
N SER A 581 28.51 -38.09 -19.27
CA SER A 581 29.67 -38.77 -19.85
C SER A 581 29.44 -40.28 -19.86
N ARG A 582 29.54 -40.87 -21.06
CA ARG A 582 29.57 -42.32 -21.27
C ARG A 582 30.95 -42.84 -20.90
N VAL A 583 31.02 -43.82 -19.98
CA VAL A 583 32.09 -44.82 -19.95
C VAL A 583 31.43 -46.20 -19.93
N ALA A 584 31.82 -47.02 -20.89
CA ALA A 584 31.33 -48.36 -21.10
C ALA A 584 32.01 -49.36 -20.15
N ALA A 585 31.24 -50.27 -19.57
CA ALA A 585 31.71 -51.59 -19.17
C ALA A 585 30.60 -52.63 -19.41
N LYS A 586 31.05 -53.76 -19.92
CA LYS A 586 30.33 -54.85 -20.60
C LYS A 586 29.92 -55.95 -19.61
N LEU A 587 28.82 -56.65 -19.95
CA LEU A 587 28.51 -58.08 -19.66
C LEU A 587 28.26 -58.39 -18.14
N THR A 588 27.35 -59.28 -17.70
CA THR A 588 26.70 -60.46 -18.30
C THR A 588 25.54 -60.91 -17.39
N THR A 589 24.45 -61.39 -18.01
CA THR A 589 23.55 -62.50 -17.63
C THR A 589 23.06 -62.69 -16.18
N SER A 590 21.73 -62.64 -15.96
CA SER A 590 20.85 -63.80 -15.67
C SER A 590 19.59 -63.40 -14.86
N SER A 591 18.43 -63.66 -15.44
CA SER A 591 17.16 -63.94 -14.75
C SER A 591 17.26 -65.31 -14.05
N PRO A 592 16.43 -65.70 -13.04
CA PRO A 592 14.96 -65.56 -13.10
C PRO A 592 14.14 -65.48 -11.77
N THR A 593 12.84 -65.21 -11.97
CA THR A 593 11.65 -65.81 -11.30
C THR A 593 11.29 -65.52 -9.83
N SER A 594 10.12 -64.88 -9.69
CA SER A 594 8.86 -65.42 -9.11
C SER A 594 8.47 -65.15 -7.65
N SER A 595 7.16 -64.90 -7.54
CA SER A 595 6.22 -65.28 -6.47
C SER A 595 5.98 -64.32 -5.29
N SER A 596 4.82 -63.67 -5.37
CA SER A 596 3.74 -63.60 -4.38
C SER A 596 4.08 -63.75 -2.89
N SER A 597 3.68 -62.76 -2.07
CA SER A 597 2.62 -62.99 -1.07
C SER A 597 2.22 -61.70 -0.35
N SER A 598 0.92 -61.62 -0.09
CA SER A 598 0.20 -60.67 0.72
C SER A 598 0.55 -60.76 2.21
N SER A 599 0.63 -59.63 2.91
CA SER A 599 0.09 -59.53 4.27
C SER A 599 -0.16 -58.08 4.68
N LEU A 600 -1.40 -57.85 5.13
CA LEU A 600 -1.91 -56.66 5.81
C LEU A 600 -1.04 -56.24 7.01
N ARG A 601 -0.92 -54.92 7.21
CA ARG A 601 -1.02 -54.25 8.52
C ARG A 601 -1.04 -52.73 8.36
N SER A 602 -2.18 -52.13 8.68
CA SER A 602 -2.33 -50.71 9.11
C SER A 602 -2.12 -50.63 10.64
N PRO A 603 -2.29 -49.46 11.28
CA PRO A 603 -1.44 -48.26 11.23
C PRO A 603 -0.95 -47.89 12.65
N ASN A 604 0.03 -46.99 12.78
CA ASN A 604 0.25 -46.27 14.04
C ASN A 604 0.33 -44.77 13.75
N MET A 605 -0.74 -44.08 14.13
CA MET A 605 -0.76 -42.67 14.50
C MET A 605 0.11 -42.47 15.74
N VAL A 606 0.97 -41.46 15.72
CA VAL A 606 1.37 -40.73 16.92
C VAL A 606 1.38 -39.25 16.53
N TYR A 607 0.81 -38.47 17.47
CA TYR A 607 0.35 -37.09 17.41
C TYR A 607 1.34 -36.06 16.87
#